data_AF-A0A937D2B3-F1
#
_entry.id   AF-A0A937D2B3-F1
#
_cell.length_a   1.000
_cell.length_b   1.000
_cell.length_c   1.000
_cell.angle_alpha   90.00
_cell.angle_beta   90.00
_cell.angle_gamma   90.00
#
_symmetry.space_group_name_H-M   'P 1'
#
loop_
_entity.id
_entity.type
_entity.pdbx_description
1 polymer ?
#
loop_
_entity_poly.entity_id
_entity_poly.type
_entity_poly.pdbx_seq_one_letter_code
_entity_poly.pdbx_strand_id
1 'polypeptide(L)'
;MATNSEGKQGGSRRGFASMDPERQRAIASKGGKAAHESGNAHQFTSEEARRAGSKGGKAAHEKGTAHEFTSEEARIAGRKGGEASGARGARGTRSQDQAEGGGSVPQGGGGDESR
;
A
#
# COMPACT_ATOMS: atom_id res chain seq x y z
N MET A 1 -67.17 28.07 -8.01
CA MET A 1 -66.09 27.58 -8.90
C MET A 1 -64.76 28.10 -8.37
N ALA A 2 -63.87 27.23 -7.93
CA ALA A 2 -62.44 27.52 -7.79
C ALA A 2 -61.70 26.18 -7.81
N THR A 3 -61.10 25.87 -8.95
CA THR A 3 -60.24 24.72 -9.18
C THR A 3 -58.82 25.07 -8.76
N ASN A 4 -58.31 24.49 -7.68
CA ASN A 4 -56.90 24.68 -7.30
C ASN A 4 -56.06 23.56 -7.89
N SER A 5 -55.54 23.81 -9.11
CA SER A 5 -54.48 23.02 -9.73
C SER A 5 -53.15 23.62 -9.31
N GLU A 6 -52.44 22.95 -8.41
CA GLU A 6 -51.04 23.26 -8.09
C GLU A 6 -50.19 22.01 -8.30
N GLY A 7 -49.88 21.73 -9.57
CA GLY A 7 -48.73 20.92 -9.89
C GLY A 7 -47.46 21.74 -9.66
N LYS A 8 -46.69 21.46 -8.60
CA LYS A 8 -45.29 21.92 -8.53
C LYS A 8 -44.40 21.11 -7.57
N GLN A 9 -43.48 20.37 -8.20
CA GLN A 9 -42.10 20.13 -7.75
C GLN A 9 -41.88 19.24 -6.51
N GLY A 10 -41.97 17.94 -6.73
CA GLY A 10 -41.30 16.95 -5.87
C GLY A 10 -40.53 15.98 -6.74
N GLY A 11 -39.35 16.38 -7.22
CA GLY A 11 -38.42 15.43 -7.84
C GLY A 11 -38.26 14.26 -6.88
N SER A 12 -38.84 13.12 -7.22
CA SER A 12 -38.78 11.90 -6.42
C SER A 12 -37.32 11.68 -6.00
N ARG A 13 -37.05 11.46 -4.70
CA ARG A 13 -35.72 11.14 -4.15
C ARG A 13 -35.25 9.75 -4.66
N ARG A 14 -35.20 9.59 -5.98
CA ARG A 14 -34.85 8.37 -6.71
C ARG A 14 -33.49 8.61 -7.33
N GLY A 15 -32.64 7.60 -7.24
CA GLY A 15 -31.30 7.63 -7.81
C GLY A 15 -30.23 7.43 -6.74
N PHE A 16 -29.05 7.02 -7.21
CA PHE A 16 -27.93 6.63 -6.37
C PHE A 16 -27.43 7.78 -5.48
N ALA A 17 -27.48 9.01 -5.98
CA ALA A 17 -27.06 10.22 -5.24
C ALA A 17 -28.07 10.69 -4.18
N SER A 18 -29.33 10.26 -4.26
CA SER A 18 -30.38 10.60 -3.28
C SER A 18 -30.54 9.55 -2.18
N MET A 19 -29.76 8.46 -2.22
CA MET A 19 -29.74 7.43 -1.19
C MET A 19 -28.94 7.87 0.03
N ASP A 20 -29.14 7.17 1.14
CA ASP A 20 -28.29 7.28 2.32
C ASP A 20 -26.80 6.99 1.99
N PRO A 21 -25.84 7.76 2.53
CA PRO A 21 -24.41 7.59 2.24
C PRO A 21 -23.85 6.21 2.59
N GLU A 22 -24.32 5.57 3.68
CA GLU A 22 -23.86 4.23 4.05
C GLU A 22 -24.34 3.20 3.03
N ARG A 23 -25.61 3.32 2.61
CA ARG A 23 -26.17 2.48 1.55
C ARG A 23 -25.45 2.69 0.21
N GLN A 24 -25.12 3.93 -0.13
CA GLN A 24 -24.37 4.27 -1.34
C GLN A 24 -22.98 3.61 -1.32
N ARG A 25 -22.25 3.73 -0.20
CA ARG A 25 -20.94 3.09 -0.01
C ARG A 25 -21.05 1.57 -0.07
N ALA A 26 -22.06 0.97 0.54
CA ALA A 26 -22.26 -0.48 0.51
C ALA A 26 -22.50 -0.98 -0.92
N ILE A 27 -23.32 -0.28 -1.71
CA ILE A 27 -23.57 -0.63 -3.12
C ILE A 27 -22.31 -0.42 -3.95
N ALA A 28 -21.59 0.70 -3.79
CA ALA A 28 -20.33 0.96 -4.49
C ALA A 28 -19.28 -0.11 -4.17
N SER A 29 -19.15 -0.48 -2.89
CA SER A 29 -18.23 -1.53 -2.45
C SER A 29 -18.60 -2.89 -3.05
N LYS A 30 -19.89 -3.24 -3.07
CA LYS A 30 -20.37 -4.46 -3.72
C LYS A 30 -20.10 -4.46 -5.23
N GLY A 31 -20.33 -3.34 -5.91
CA GLY A 31 -20.06 -3.21 -7.35
C GLY A 31 -18.58 -3.38 -7.69
N GLY A 32 -17.68 -2.78 -6.90
CA GLY A 32 -16.24 -2.96 -7.07
C GLY A 32 -15.78 -4.40 -6.85
N LYS A 33 -16.26 -5.07 -5.80
CA LYS A 33 -15.97 -6.48 -5.54
C LYS A 33 -16.48 -7.38 -6.66
N ALA A 34 -17.73 -7.19 -7.06
CA ALA A 34 -18.35 -7.96 -8.14
C ALA A 34 -17.59 -7.82 -9.46
N ALA A 35 -17.10 -6.63 -9.81
CA ALA A 35 -16.32 -6.42 -11.03
C ALA A 35 -14.97 -7.17 -11.01
N HIS A 36 -14.32 -7.27 -9.84
CA HIS A 36 -13.11 -8.08 -9.67
C HIS A 36 -13.42 -9.58 -9.70
N GLU A 37 -14.48 -10.01 -9.03
CA GLU A 37 -14.93 -11.41 -9.01
C GLU A 37 -15.38 -11.89 -10.40
N SER A 38 -16.05 -11.03 -11.18
CA SER A 38 -16.51 -11.33 -12.53
C SER A 38 -15.44 -11.21 -13.61
N GLY A 39 -14.21 -10.83 -13.25
CA GLY A 39 -13.09 -10.65 -14.19
C GLY A 39 -13.22 -9.48 -15.17
N ASN A 40 -14.20 -8.58 -14.97
CA ASN A 40 -14.36 -7.39 -15.80
C ASN A 40 -13.39 -6.26 -15.37
N ALA A 41 -12.89 -6.31 -14.15
CA ALA A 41 -11.87 -5.37 -13.65
C ALA A 41 -10.45 -5.80 -14.06
N HIS A 42 -9.57 -4.80 -14.23
CA HIS A 42 -8.13 -5.04 -14.43
C HIS A 42 -7.52 -5.72 -13.21
N GLN A 43 -6.79 -6.80 -13.44
CA GLN A 43 -6.09 -7.55 -12.41
C GLN A 43 -4.60 -7.24 -12.51
N PHE A 44 -4.08 -6.55 -11.50
CA PHE A 44 -2.66 -6.25 -11.45
C PHE A 44 -1.88 -7.49 -11.02
N THR A 45 -0.88 -7.85 -11.81
CA THR A 45 0.13 -8.79 -11.34
C THR A 45 1.00 -8.13 -10.25
N SER A 46 1.60 -8.92 -9.36
CA SER A 46 2.49 -8.39 -8.32
C SER A 46 3.64 -7.55 -8.88
N GLU A 47 4.15 -7.91 -10.06
CA GLU A 47 5.19 -7.16 -10.76
C GLU A 47 4.66 -5.82 -11.28
N GLU A 48 3.49 -5.83 -11.92
CA GLU A 48 2.85 -4.62 -12.44
C GLU A 48 2.49 -3.65 -11.32
N ALA A 49 1.93 -4.13 -10.21
CA ALA A 49 1.64 -3.33 -9.03
C ALA A 49 2.91 -2.67 -8.47
N ARG A 50 4.02 -3.42 -8.40
CA ARG A 50 5.33 -2.89 -7.96
C ARG A 50 5.85 -1.82 -8.91
N ARG A 51 5.79 -2.07 -10.22
CA ARG A 51 6.25 -1.12 -11.25
C ARG A 51 5.42 0.16 -11.22
N ALA A 52 4.10 0.04 -11.14
CA ALA A 52 3.18 1.17 -11.01
C ALA A 52 3.44 1.97 -9.74
N GLY A 53 3.61 1.30 -8.59
CA GLY A 53 3.95 1.93 -7.32
C GLY A 53 5.30 2.67 -7.38
N SER A 54 6.34 2.04 -7.93
CA SER A 54 7.65 2.68 -8.11
C SER A 54 7.56 3.91 -9.02
N LYS A 55 6.84 3.81 -10.14
CA LYS A 55 6.63 4.92 -11.07
C LYS A 55 5.87 6.06 -10.41
N GLY A 56 4.81 5.75 -9.65
CA GLY A 56 4.02 6.73 -8.92
C GLY A 56 4.83 7.47 -7.86
N GLY A 57 5.64 6.75 -7.08
CA GLY A 57 6.53 7.35 -6.08
C GLY A 57 7.56 8.29 -6.69
N LYS A 58 8.21 7.87 -7.79
CA LYS A 58 9.14 8.73 -8.55
C LYS A 58 8.45 9.98 -9.08
N ALA A 59 7.29 9.83 -9.72
CA ALA A 59 6.53 10.95 -10.27
C ALA A 59 6.05 11.93 -9.18
N ALA A 60 5.67 11.44 -8.00
CA ALA A 60 5.29 12.30 -6.87
C ALA A 60 6.49 13.10 -6.36
N HIS A 61 7.68 12.48 -6.31
CA HIS A 61 8.91 13.14 -5.90
C HIS A 61 9.37 14.18 -6.94
N GLU A 62 9.26 13.87 -8.23
CA GLU A 62 9.56 14.82 -9.32
C GLU A 62 8.60 16.02 -9.32
N LYS A 63 7.33 15.80 -8.98
CA LYS A 63 6.30 16.85 -8.93
C LYS A 63 6.27 17.62 -7.61
N GLY A 64 7.09 17.26 -6.63
CA GLY A 64 7.09 17.87 -5.29
C GLY A 64 5.81 17.62 -4.48
N THR A 65 5.00 16.63 -4.86
CA THR A 65 3.79 16.22 -4.11
C THR A 65 4.06 15.04 -3.18
N ALA A 66 5.32 14.60 -3.09
CA ALA A 66 5.72 13.54 -2.17
C ALA A 66 5.66 14.05 -0.73
N HIS A 67 5.26 13.17 0.19
CA HIS A 67 5.37 13.44 1.61
C HIS A 67 6.85 13.45 2.01
N GLU A 68 7.30 14.55 2.60
CA GLU A 68 8.64 14.65 3.18
C GLU A 68 8.62 13.99 4.56
N PHE A 69 9.24 12.82 4.64
CA PHE A 69 9.41 12.16 5.92
C PHE A 69 10.58 12.80 6.67
N THR A 70 10.37 13.14 7.93
CA THR A 70 11.50 13.40 8.84
C THR A 70 12.29 12.11 9.05
N SER A 71 13.57 12.20 9.45
CA SER A 71 14.42 11.01 9.65
C SER A 71 13.84 10.01 10.65
N GLU A 72 13.18 10.53 11.70
CA GLU A 72 12.51 9.70 12.72
C GLU A 72 11.29 8.98 12.12
N GLU A 73 10.48 9.69 11.35
CA GLU A 73 9.26 9.16 10.71
C GLU A 73 9.58 8.12 9.62
N ALA A 74 10.60 8.38 8.80
CA ALA A 74 11.10 7.44 7.80
C ALA A 74 11.56 6.13 8.44
N ARG A 75 12.23 6.21 9.61
CA ARG A 75 12.69 5.05 10.37
C ARG A 75 11.52 4.22 10.90
N ILE A 76 10.49 4.87 11.44
CA ILE A 76 9.27 4.19 11.94
C ILE A 76 8.52 3.52 10.78
N ALA A 77 8.35 4.23 9.66
CA ALA A 77 7.70 3.69 8.46
C ALA A 77 8.48 2.50 7.88
N GLY A 78 9.81 2.61 7.80
CA GLY A 78 10.70 1.54 7.33
C GLY A 78 10.63 0.30 8.23
N ARG A 79 10.68 0.48 9.56
CA ARG A 79 10.51 -0.63 10.51
C ARG A 79 9.17 -1.33 10.34
N LYS A 80 8.07 -0.56 10.30
CA LYS A 80 6.71 -1.11 10.13
C LYS A 80 6.55 -1.84 8.78
N GLY A 81 7.14 -1.30 7.71
CA GLY A 81 7.16 -1.94 6.40
C GLY A 81 7.97 -3.24 6.39
N GLY A 82 9.12 -3.24 7.08
CA GLY A 82 9.98 -4.41 7.27
C GLY A 82 9.36 -5.50 8.14
N GLU A 83 8.56 -5.14 9.14
CA GLU A 83 7.82 -6.10 9.96
C GLU A 83 6.69 -6.77 9.15
N ALA A 84 5.99 -6.01 8.30
CA ALA A 84 4.94 -6.54 7.43
C ALA A 84 5.48 -7.52 6.37
N SER A 85 6.70 -7.32 5.89
CA SER A 85 7.39 -8.23 4.95
C SER A 85 8.11 -9.37 5.68
N GLY A 86 8.73 -9.09 6.83
CA GLY A 86 9.42 -10.05 7.68
C GLY A 86 8.50 -11.08 8.32
N ALA A 87 7.28 -10.70 8.73
CA ALA A 87 6.29 -11.65 9.23
C ALA A 87 5.84 -12.70 8.19
N ARG A 88 5.99 -12.38 6.89
CA ARG A 88 5.72 -13.30 5.77
C ARG A 88 6.97 -14.09 5.36
N GLY A 89 8.17 -13.53 5.51
CA GLY A 89 9.45 -14.17 5.19
C GLY A 89 10.03 -15.07 6.29
N ALA A 90 9.70 -14.84 7.56
CA ALA A 90 10.28 -15.56 8.70
C ALA A 90 9.85 -17.04 8.84
N ARG A 91 8.94 -17.52 7.98
CA ARG A 91 8.57 -18.95 7.87
C ARG A 91 9.31 -19.68 6.74
N GLY A 92 10.09 -18.99 5.91
CA GLY A 92 10.72 -19.57 4.72
C GLY A 92 12.25 -19.75 4.74
N THR A 93 12.96 -19.22 5.75
CA THR A 93 14.44 -19.24 5.77
C THR A 93 15.01 -19.65 7.13
N ARG A 94 14.54 -20.79 7.66
CA ARG A 94 15.19 -21.47 8.79
C ARG A 94 15.47 -22.93 8.43
N SER A 95 16.13 -23.12 7.30
CA SER A 95 16.82 -24.34 6.95
C SER A 95 18.08 -23.93 6.20
N GLN A 96 19.24 -24.40 6.66
CA GLN A 96 20.57 -24.28 6.05
C GLN A 96 21.40 -23.05 6.44
N ASP A 97 21.93 -23.07 7.67
CA ASP A 97 23.35 -22.76 7.96
C ASP A 97 23.65 -22.94 9.47
N GLN A 98 23.75 -24.19 9.91
CA GLN A 98 24.56 -24.51 11.10
C GLN A 98 25.52 -25.63 10.69
N ALA A 99 26.63 -25.21 10.11
CA ALA A 99 27.81 -26.04 9.97
C ALA A 99 29.00 -25.23 10.51
N GLU A 100 29.64 -25.80 11.54
CA GLU A 100 31.06 -25.64 11.87
C GLU A 100 31.46 -24.27 12.45
N GLY A 101 31.45 -24.21 13.78
CA GLY A 101 32.30 -23.28 14.52
C GLY A 101 33.77 -23.61 14.27
N GLY A 102 34.43 -22.78 13.47
CA GLY A 102 35.87 -22.77 13.28
C GLY A 102 36.41 -21.38 13.57
N GLY A 103 37.02 -21.20 14.73
CA GLY A 103 37.61 -19.93 15.15
C GLY A 103 38.74 -19.48 14.23
N SER A 104 38.83 -18.18 13.99
CA SER A 104 40.10 -17.52 13.65
C SER A 104 40.09 -16.10 14.18
N VAL A 105 40.97 -15.88 15.15
CA VAL A 105 41.31 -14.58 15.75
C VAL A 105 42.23 -13.84 14.78
N PRO A 106 42.01 -12.57 14.44
CA PRO A 106 43.07 -11.74 13.89
C PRO A 106 43.54 -10.78 14.99
N GLN A 107 44.63 -11.15 15.69
CA GLN A 107 45.35 -10.23 16.56
C GLN A 107 46.84 -10.39 16.34
N GLY A 108 47.49 -9.30 15.92
CA GLY A 108 48.94 -9.15 15.98
C GLY A 108 49.62 -9.01 14.62
N GLY A 109 49.87 -7.76 14.23
CA GLY A 109 50.83 -7.39 13.19
C GLY A 109 51.53 -6.11 13.59
N GLY A 110 52.44 -6.20 14.56
CA GLY A 110 53.37 -5.14 14.93
C GLY A 110 54.71 -5.29 14.18
N GLY A 111 55.40 -4.17 14.02
CA GLY A 111 56.78 -4.06 13.55
C GLY A 111 56.89 -3.45 12.16
N ASP A 112 57.80 -2.55 11.85
CA ASP A 112 58.85 -1.89 12.63
C ASP A 112 59.41 -0.78 11.71
N GLU A 113 59.83 0.32 12.30
CA GLU A 113 60.51 1.42 11.61
C GLU A 113 61.86 0.98 11.05
N SER A 114 62.27 1.48 9.87
CA SER A 114 63.60 2.07 9.63
C SER A 114 64.03 2.05 8.16
N ARG A 115 64.36 3.27 7.68
CA ARG A 115 65.32 3.66 6.63
C ARG A 115 65.03 3.34 5.17
#